data_AF-A0A225WY84-F1
#
_entry.id   AF-A0A225WY84-F1
#
_cell.length_a   1.000
_cell.length_b   1.000
_cell.length_c   1.000
_cell.angle_alpha   90.00
_cell.angle_beta   90.00
_cell.angle_gamma   90.00
#
_symmetry.space_group_name_H-M   'P 1'
#
loop_
_entity.id
_entity.type
_entity.pdbx_description
1 polymer ?
#
loop_
_entity_poly.entity_id
_entity_poly.type
_entity_poly.pdbx_seq_one_letter_code
_entity_poly.pdbx_strand_id
1 'polypeptide(L)'
;MNQDEALLSFGSPRRGFSTSLHGSVDEEKLEDEEGKNATEILAFYRQRCEQFHAEREQTLAHLAQIEIADLEVSLKKANAALFQVKTELIDLQTENKTLKLQEHEDRQKIQNLLAMTQPITEQVTFFRDCRPGTRTMYPSERKPTPTTYPYPSTMHIGSEDMQERTKKKQQQGFVVRGNGPSLKNISQSVRPSNVLRTVYMPNEQTATLTRTIEYLQKQLDAHKQLTESRIQTLQDVFAEEKAKMMLHQQQVEEKSIQLEKQVEKTKRVLTQTTKDYLVLRHKSQETERLAHEEIFQVKEKCNNLVTEKTKLKEKVQEETHALREVVREEGNQTVLEFRNQAISRERDLQILKEQYAAMQEVCTKRIQDLQIRLTKLRSRYRSLDKRRAMEMEGFTRDLAGLKRHLQKLEVILYGRSLTAHERQVLRYGEFLSRCYLWCQINVVLVAR
;
A
#
# COMPACT_ATOMS: atom_id res chain seq x y z
N MET A 1 -9.89 1.60 -23.26
CA MET A 1 -9.56 0.54 -22.31
C MET A 1 -8.30 0.97 -21.59
N ASN A 2 -8.46 1.63 -20.45
CA ASN A 2 -7.39 1.92 -19.49
C ASN A 2 -8.03 1.62 -18.13
N GLN A 3 -7.61 0.54 -17.49
CA GLN A 3 -7.97 0.16 -16.14
C GLN A 3 -6.66 -0.16 -15.45
N ASP A 4 -6.04 0.84 -14.82
CA ASP A 4 -4.93 0.68 -13.88
C ASP A 4 -4.79 1.96 -13.03
N GLU A 5 -5.86 2.36 -12.34
CA GLU A 5 -5.83 3.43 -11.33
C GLU A 5 -6.84 3.16 -10.20
N ALA A 6 -6.71 2.03 -9.51
CA ALA A 6 -7.60 1.70 -8.39
C ALA A 6 -6.91 1.01 -7.20
N LEU A 7 -5.63 1.29 -6.98
CA LEU A 7 -4.95 0.86 -5.74
C LEU A 7 -4.06 2.00 -5.28
N LEU A 8 -4.60 2.85 -4.39
CA LEU A 8 -3.96 3.66 -3.35
C LEU A 8 -4.92 4.78 -2.92
N SER A 9 -6.04 4.39 -2.31
CA SER A 9 -6.91 5.31 -1.55
C SER A 9 -7.10 4.74 -0.15
N PHE A 10 -6.10 4.95 0.69
CA PHE A 10 -6.24 4.89 2.14
C PHE A 10 -5.99 6.29 2.69
N GLY A 11 -7.06 7.02 2.96
CA GLY A 11 -6.96 8.33 3.60
C GLY A 11 -8.20 9.19 3.40
N SER A 12 -9.32 8.80 3.99
CA SER A 12 -10.47 9.71 4.17
C SER A 12 -10.42 10.43 5.53
N PRO A 13 -11.04 11.61 5.64
CA PRO A 13 -10.55 12.74 6.42
C PRO A 13 -11.14 12.83 7.83
N ARG A 14 -10.34 13.27 8.81
CA ARG A 14 -10.83 13.80 10.10
C ARG A 14 -10.64 15.31 10.08
N ARG A 15 -11.69 16.08 9.78
CA ARG A 15 -12.61 16.73 10.75
C ARG A 15 -11.87 17.36 11.92
N GLY A 16 -11.87 18.69 11.90
CA GLY A 16 -11.20 19.55 12.86
C GLY A 16 -11.78 19.51 14.26
N PHE A 17 -10.94 19.96 15.19
CA PHE A 17 -11.34 20.44 16.49
C PHE A 17 -10.84 21.87 16.63
N SER A 18 -11.80 22.79 16.73
CA SER A 18 -11.60 24.11 17.30
C SER A 18 -12.08 24.03 18.74
N THR A 19 -11.25 24.47 19.69
CA THR A 19 -11.72 24.95 20.99
C THR A 19 -10.82 26.08 21.45
N SER A 20 -11.38 27.29 21.46
CA SER A 20 -11.02 28.34 22.39
C SER A 20 -11.75 28.11 23.71
N LEU A 21 -11.08 28.25 24.86
CA LEU A 21 -11.44 29.17 25.96
C LEU A 21 -10.51 28.98 27.19
N HIS A 22 -9.75 30.05 27.47
CA HIS A 22 -9.47 30.70 28.76
C HIS A 22 -9.54 29.92 30.10
N GLY A 23 -8.43 29.99 30.86
CA GLY A 23 -8.40 29.75 32.31
C GLY A 23 -6.99 29.91 32.89
N SER A 24 -6.61 31.15 33.21
CA SER A 24 -5.33 31.53 33.80
C SER A 24 -5.10 30.93 35.20
N VAL A 25 -4.31 29.87 35.30
CA VAL A 25 -3.66 29.43 36.55
C VAL A 25 -2.31 28.79 36.18
N ASP A 26 -1.21 29.43 36.59
CA ASP A 26 0.16 28.90 36.68
C ASP A 26 0.60 27.88 35.60
N GLU A 27 0.71 28.35 34.35
CA GLU A 27 1.07 27.55 33.15
C GLU A 27 2.52 27.03 33.15
N GLU A 28 3.49 27.73 33.76
CA GLU A 28 4.91 27.38 33.57
C GLU A 28 5.37 26.06 34.24
N LYS A 29 4.63 25.47 35.18
CA LYS A 29 5.05 24.23 35.86
C LYS A 29 4.30 22.97 35.45
N LEU A 30 3.12 23.10 34.82
CA LEU A 30 2.36 21.96 34.28
C LEU A 30 2.71 21.70 32.81
N GLU A 31 3.10 22.73 32.06
CA GLU A 31 3.56 22.59 30.67
C GLU A 31 4.88 21.83 30.53
N ASP A 32 5.77 21.91 31.53
CA ASP A 32 7.04 21.18 31.52
C ASP A 32 6.86 19.67 31.70
N GLU A 33 5.87 19.23 32.51
CA GLU A 33 5.61 17.80 32.74
C GLU A 33 4.71 17.20 31.64
N GLU A 34 3.73 17.93 31.14
CA GLU A 34 2.96 17.51 29.95
C GLU A 34 3.82 17.55 28.68
N GLY A 35 4.72 18.53 28.58
CA GLY A 35 5.72 18.64 27.52
C GLY A 35 6.72 17.48 27.55
N LYS A 36 7.24 17.09 28.71
CA LYS A 36 8.07 15.89 28.86
C LYS A 36 7.34 14.62 28.42
N ASN A 37 6.12 14.41 28.91
CA ASN A 37 5.29 13.27 28.50
C ASN A 37 5.01 13.26 26.99
N ALA A 38 4.72 14.43 26.39
CA ALA A 38 4.54 14.55 24.95
C ALA A 38 5.84 14.29 24.18
N THR A 39 7.00 14.75 24.66
CA THR A 39 8.30 14.49 24.05
C THR A 39 8.70 13.02 24.14
N GLU A 40 8.39 12.34 25.23
CA GLU A 40 8.63 10.90 25.41
C GLU A 40 7.75 10.07 24.47
N ILE A 41 6.48 10.43 24.33
CA ILE A 41 5.56 9.79 23.37
C ILE A 41 6.05 10.02 21.92
N LEU A 42 6.47 11.25 21.59
CA LEU A 42 7.04 11.55 20.27
C LEU A 42 8.36 10.80 20.03
N ALA A 43 9.22 10.65 21.03
CA ALA A 43 10.43 9.87 20.94
C ALA A 43 10.13 8.37 20.71
N PHE A 44 9.12 7.84 21.40
CA PHE A 44 8.64 6.46 21.19
C PHE A 44 8.14 6.26 19.75
N TYR A 45 7.32 7.17 19.22
CA TYR A 45 6.84 7.05 17.84
C TYR A 45 7.95 7.25 16.81
N ARG A 46 8.94 8.13 17.06
CA ARG A 46 10.13 8.27 16.20
C ARG A 46 10.93 6.98 16.18
N GLN A 47 11.24 6.41 17.33
CA GLN A 47 11.93 5.13 17.45
C GLN A 47 11.15 4.00 16.76
N ARG A 48 9.81 3.98 16.89
CA ARG A 48 8.97 2.99 16.22
C ARG A 48 8.97 3.16 14.71
N CYS A 49 8.97 4.40 14.20
CA CYS A 49 9.11 4.68 12.77
C CYS A 49 10.49 4.25 12.25
N GLU A 50 11.56 4.52 12.98
CA GLU A 50 12.91 4.07 12.64
C GLU A 50 13.01 2.53 12.60
N GLN A 51 12.43 1.84 13.58
CA GLN A 51 12.32 0.38 13.58
C GLN A 51 11.55 -0.14 12.37
N PHE A 52 10.40 0.48 12.05
CA PHE A 52 9.61 0.08 10.89
C PHE A 52 10.36 0.33 9.57
N HIS A 53 11.11 1.43 9.47
CA HIS A 53 11.97 1.70 8.32
C HIS A 53 13.10 0.67 8.20
N ALA A 54 13.74 0.29 9.30
CA ALA A 54 14.77 -0.74 9.32
C ALA A 54 14.20 -2.12 8.92
N GLU A 55 13.04 -2.51 9.44
CA GLU A 55 12.34 -3.75 9.05
C GLU A 55 11.98 -3.73 7.55
N ARG A 56 11.51 -2.60 7.03
CA ARG A 56 11.23 -2.44 5.60
C ARG A 56 12.50 -2.55 4.75
N GLU A 57 13.59 -1.93 5.17
CA GLU A 57 14.87 -2.02 4.44
C GLU A 57 15.41 -3.45 4.44
N GLN A 58 15.32 -4.16 5.57
CA GLN A 58 15.69 -5.57 5.66
C GLN A 58 14.84 -6.46 4.75
N THR A 59 13.52 -6.27 4.73
CA THR A 59 12.64 -7.06 3.85
C THR A 59 12.91 -6.77 2.37
N LEU A 60 13.15 -5.51 2.00
CA LEU A 60 13.53 -5.16 0.63
C LEU A 60 14.89 -5.77 0.23
N ALA A 61 15.87 -5.73 1.13
CA ALA A 61 17.17 -6.35 0.91
C ALA A 61 17.04 -7.87 0.74
N HIS A 62 16.21 -8.53 1.54
CA HIS A 62 15.94 -9.97 1.44
C HIS A 62 15.24 -10.32 0.11
N LEU A 63 14.25 -9.53 -0.32
CA LEU A 63 13.59 -9.73 -1.62
C LEU A 63 14.57 -9.57 -2.79
N ALA A 64 15.43 -8.54 -2.74
CA ALA A 64 16.48 -8.37 -3.74
C ALA A 64 17.46 -9.55 -3.77
N GLN A 65 17.82 -10.12 -2.62
CA GLN A 65 18.67 -11.31 -2.54
C GLN A 65 17.99 -12.55 -3.15
N ILE A 66 16.68 -12.75 -2.92
CA ILE A 66 15.92 -13.83 -3.56
C ILE A 66 15.91 -13.65 -5.07
N GLU A 67 15.62 -12.45 -5.57
CA GLU A 67 15.59 -12.17 -7.00
C GLU A 67 16.96 -12.43 -7.65
N ILE A 68 18.04 -11.99 -7.01
CA ILE A 68 19.40 -12.29 -7.47
C ILE A 68 19.65 -13.81 -7.50
N ALA A 69 19.23 -14.55 -6.48
CA ALA A 69 19.39 -16.00 -6.44
C ALA A 69 18.60 -16.71 -7.56
N ASP A 70 17.37 -16.28 -7.84
CA ASP A 70 16.54 -16.83 -8.92
C ASP A 70 17.13 -16.51 -10.31
N LEU A 71 17.66 -15.31 -10.48
CA LEU A 71 18.38 -14.91 -11.69
C LEU A 71 19.67 -15.72 -11.87
N GLU A 72 20.43 -15.98 -10.80
CA GLU A 72 21.61 -16.84 -10.84
C GLU A 72 21.28 -18.28 -11.22
N VAL A 73 20.20 -18.84 -10.69
CA VAL A 73 19.72 -20.18 -11.06
C VAL A 73 19.32 -20.22 -12.53
N SER A 74 18.60 -19.20 -12.99
CA SER A 74 18.18 -19.08 -14.39
C SER A 74 19.38 -18.94 -15.33
N LEU A 75 20.38 -18.14 -14.94
CA LEU A 75 21.64 -18.00 -15.66
C LEU A 75 22.41 -19.32 -15.73
N LYS A 76 22.49 -20.07 -14.62
CA LYS A 76 23.13 -21.40 -14.59
C LYS A 76 22.42 -22.38 -15.53
N LYS A 77 21.09 -22.38 -15.56
CA LYS A 77 20.30 -23.21 -16.49
C LYS A 77 20.54 -22.83 -17.96
N ALA A 78 20.52 -21.54 -18.28
CA ALA A 78 20.80 -21.06 -19.63
C ALA A 78 22.23 -21.42 -20.08
N ASN A 79 23.21 -21.27 -19.19
CA ASN A 79 24.59 -21.68 -19.45
C ASN A 79 24.71 -23.19 -19.68
N ALA A 80 24.04 -24.02 -18.88
CA ALA A 80 24.03 -25.47 -19.08
C ALA A 80 23.46 -25.86 -20.46
N ALA A 81 22.34 -25.24 -20.86
CA ALA A 81 21.75 -25.46 -22.18
C ALA A 81 22.70 -25.00 -23.31
N LEU A 82 23.36 -23.86 -23.13
CA LEU A 82 24.36 -23.36 -24.07
C LEU A 82 25.55 -24.32 -24.21
N PHE A 83 26.04 -24.89 -23.11
CA PHE A 83 27.08 -25.92 -23.15
C PHE A 83 26.62 -27.19 -23.86
N GLN A 84 25.39 -27.64 -23.62
CA GLN A 84 24.82 -28.79 -24.33
C GLN A 84 24.80 -28.54 -25.85
N VAL A 85 24.27 -27.39 -26.29
CA VAL A 85 24.24 -27.03 -27.71
C VAL A 85 25.64 -26.91 -28.31
N LYS A 86 26.62 -26.40 -27.55
CA LYS A 86 28.03 -26.38 -27.98
C LYS A 86 28.58 -27.78 -28.18
N THR A 87 28.27 -28.73 -27.30
CA THR A 87 28.68 -30.12 -27.45
C THR A 87 28.05 -30.74 -28.69
N GLU A 88 26.73 -30.58 -28.87
CA GLU A 88 26.02 -31.08 -30.05
C GLU A 88 26.58 -30.49 -31.35
N LEU A 89 26.96 -29.20 -31.35
CA LEU A 89 27.61 -28.56 -32.49
C LEU A 89 28.98 -29.17 -32.80
N ILE A 90 29.78 -29.46 -31.77
CA ILE A 90 31.08 -30.13 -31.93
C ILE A 90 30.87 -31.52 -32.52
N ASP A 91 29.91 -32.28 -32.01
CA ASP A 91 29.60 -33.63 -32.50
C ASP A 91 29.20 -33.59 -33.98
N LEU A 92 28.26 -32.71 -34.36
CA LEU A 92 27.89 -32.50 -35.76
C LEU A 92 29.06 -32.04 -36.63
N GLN A 93 29.96 -31.21 -36.09
CA GLN A 93 31.15 -30.78 -36.82
C GLN A 93 32.12 -31.95 -37.04
N THR A 94 32.26 -32.86 -36.07
CA THR A 94 33.06 -34.08 -36.24
C THR A 94 32.42 -35.03 -37.25
N GLU A 95 31.11 -35.24 -37.19
CA GLU A 95 30.36 -36.03 -38.16
C GLU A 95 30.47 -35.46 -39.59
N ASN A 96 30.41 -34.13 -39.74
CA ASN A 96 30.60 -33.48 -41.04
C ASN A 96 32.02 -33.71 -41.59
N LYS A 97 33.03 -33.72 -40.71
CA LYS A 97 34.42 -34.04 -41.11
C LYS A 97 34.57 -35.50 -41.52
N THR A 98 33.95 -36.45 -40.80
CA THR A 98 33.99 -37.87 -41.17
C THR A 98 33.27 -38.13 -42.48
N LEU A 99 32.10 -37.50 -42.69
CA LEU A 99 31.37 -37.60 -43.96
C LEU A 99 32.17 -37.02 -45.13
N LYS A 100 32.87 -35.90 -44.93
CA LYS A 100 33.78 -35.33 -45.96
C LYS A 100 34.96 -36.23 -46.27
N LEU A 101 35.54 -36.90 -45.27
CA LEU A 101 36.60 -37.89 -45.49
C LEU A 101 36.07 -39.08 -46.29
N GLN A 102 34.91 -39.60 -45.92
CA GLN A 102 34.25 -40.68 -46.66
C GLN A 102 33.94 -40.28 -48.11
N GLU A 103 33.44 -39.07 -48.33
CA GLU A 103 33.19 -38.55 -49.68
C GLU A 103 34.49 -38.48 -50.50
N HIS A 104 35.61 -38.09 -49.88
CA HIS A 104 36.90 -38.04 -50.55
C HIS A 104 37.42 -39.45 -50.90
N GLU A 105 37.31 -40.40 -49.98
CA GLU A 105 37.63 -41.80 -50.23
C GLU A 105 36.77 -42.40 -51.35
N ASP A 106 35.48 -42.12 -51.36
CA ASP A 106 34.55 -42.61 -52.38
C ASP A 106 34.85 -41.95 -53.74
N ARG A 107 35.19 -40.66 -53.77
CA ARG A 107 35.71 -39.98 -54.97
C ARG A 107 36.99 -40.65 -55.49
N GLN A 108 37.93 -41.02 -54.62
CA GLN A 108 39.16 -41.74 -55.01
C GLN A 108 38.84 -43.14 -55.53
N LYS A 109 37.96 -43.90 -54.88
CA LYS A 109 37.49 -45.22 -55.36
C LYS A 109 36.87 -45.09 -56.75
N ILE A 110 36.00 -44.09 -56.96
CA ILE A 110 35.39 -43.81 -58.26
C ILE A 110 36.47 -43.47 -59.29
N GLN A 111 37.46 -42.61 -58.97
CA GLN A 111 38.55 -42.29 -59.88
C GLN A 111 39.41 -43.51 -60.23
N ASN A 112 39.73 -44.36 -59.26
CA ASN A 112 40.49 -45.60 -59.48
C ASN A 112 39.70 -46.59 -60.34
N LEU A 113 38.41 -46.77 -60.05
CA LEU A 113 37.52 -47.60 -60.87
C LEU A 113 37.43 -47.03 -62.29
N LEU A 114 37.24 -45.72 -62.44
CA LEU A 114 37.22 -45.05 -63.74
C LEU A 114 38.54 -45.27 -64.48
N ALA A 115 39.70 -45.12 -63.82
CA ALA A 115 41.02 -45.37 -64.39
C ALA A 115 41.23 -46.84 -64.80
N MET A 116 40.74 -47.80 -64.03
CA MET A 116 40.77 -49.23 -64.39
C MET A 116 39.81 -49.57 -65.54
N THR A 117 38.71 -48.83 -65.66
CA THR A 117 37.75 -48.96 -66.77
C THR A 117 38.07 -48.03 -67.94
N GLN A 118 39.19 -47.29 -67.90
CA GLN A 118 39.64 -46.57 -69.09
C GLN A 118 39.97 -47.61 -70.16
N PRO A 119 39.30 -47.57 -71.33
CA PRO A 119 39.68 -48.44 -72.42
C PRO A 119 41.14 -48.14 -72.76
N ILE A 120 41.97 -49.19 -72.78
CA ILE A 120 43.29 -49.15 -73.40
C ILE A 120 43.03 -48.66 -74.82
N THR A 121 43.38 -47.40 -75.11
CA THR A 121 43.19 -46.80 -76.43
C THR A 121 44.16 -47.45 -77.40
N GLU A 122 43.84 -48.65 -77.84
CA GLU A 122 44.30 -49.19 -79.10
C GLU A 122 43.56 -48.41 -80.19
N GLN A 123 44.28 -47.53 -80.90
CA GLN A 123 43.74 -46.82 -82.05
C GLN A 123 43.41 -47.83 -83.14
N VAL A 124 42.15 -48.28 -83.18
CA VAL A 124 41.60 -49.02 -84.31
C VAL A 124 40.50 -48.18 -84.93
N THR A 125 40.90 -47.41 -85.94
CA THR A 125 40.02 -46.72 -86.86
C THR A 125 39.27 -47.74 -87.72
N PHE A 126 37.94 -47.79 -87.63
CA PHE A 126 37.14 -48.28 -88.76
C PHE A 126 35.88 -47.43 -88.96
N PHE A 127 35.79 -46.94 -90.19
CA PHE A 127 34.62 -46.35 -90.83
C PHE A 127 33.53 -47.41 -90.99
N ARG A 128 32.28 -47.07 -90.63
CA ARG A 128 31.16 -46.82 -91.58
C ARG A 128 29.81 -47.15 -90.95
N ASP A 129 28.88 -46.26 -91.30
CA ASP A 129 27.46 -46.16 -90.98
C ASP A 129 26.63 -47.44 -91.09
N CYS A 130 25.76 -47.65 -90.08
CA CYS A 130 24.48 -48.35 -90.20
C CYS A 130 23.44 -47.72 -89.24
N ARG A 131 22.59 -46.81 -89.74
CA ARG A 131 21.26 -46.50 -89.17
C ARG A 131 20.26 -47.54 -89.68
N PRO A 132 19.26 -47.98 -88.88
CA PRO A 132 18.01 -47.24 -88.59
C PRO A 132 17.53 -47.47 -87.13
N GLY A 133 16.49 -46.87 -86.55
CA GLY A 133 15.43 -45.96 -86.94
C GLY A 133 14.65 -45.56 -85.68
N THR A 134 14.17 -44.31 -85.67
CA THR A 134 13.06 -43.70 -84.94
C THR A 134 12.43 -44.40 -83.71
N ARG A 135 12.47 -43.75 -82.53
CA ARG A 135 11.26 -43.61 -81.67
C ARG A 135 11.34 -42.50 -80.60
N THR A 136 10.54 -41.46 -80.86
CA THR A 136 9.72 -40.61 -79.97
C THR A 136 10.28 -40.13 -78.62
N MET A 137 10.48 -38.81 -78.55
CA MET A 137 10.54 -37.99 -77.34
C MET A 137 9.16 -37.36 -77.07
N TYR A 138 8.76 -37.25 -75.81
CA TYR A 138 7.77 -36.27 -75.35
C TYR A 138 8.45 -35.26 -74.42
N PRO A 139 8.18 -33.95 -74.55
CA PRO A 139 8.78 -32.92 -73.71
C PRO A 139 7.85 -32.54 -72.54
N SER A 140 8.43 -32.21 -71.39
CA SER A 140 7.74 -31.35 -70.43
C SER A 140 8.76 -30.53 -69.64
N GLU A 141 8.80 -29.24 -69.95
CA GLU A 141 9.50 -28.22 -69.17
C GLU A 141 8.78 -27.97 -67.84
N ARG A 142 9.53 -27.62 -66.79
CA ARG A 142 9.15 -26.61 -65.78
C ARG A 142 10.36 -26.21 -64.92
N LYS A 143 10.57 -24.89 -64.77
CA LYS A 143 11.36 -24.25 -63.69
C LYS A 143 10.41 -23.80 -62.54
N PRO A 144 10.81 -23.01 -61.52
CA PRO A 144 11.08 -23.43 -60.13
C PRO A 144 10.10 -22.87 -59.06
N THR A 145 10.18 -23.43 -57.82
CA THR A 145 9.72 -22.97 -56.46
C THR A 145 8.21 -22.65 -56.23
N PRO A 146 7.72 -22.40 -54.99
CA PRO A 146 7.80 -23.10 -53.69
C PRO A 146 6.38 -23.37 -53.06
N THR A 147 6.34 -23.85 -51.81
CA THR A 147 5.21 -23.87 -50.83
C THR A 147 4.27 -25.08 -50.78
N THR A 148 4.22 -25.68 -49.59
CA THR A 148 3.03 -26.01 -48.77
C THR A 148 1.82 -26.62 -49.48
N TYR A 149 1.49 -27.88 -49.15
CA TYR A 149 0.28 -28.22 -48.38
C TYR A 149 0.39 -29.69 -47.87
N PRO A 150 -0.29 -30.02 -46.78
CA PRO A 150 -0.09 -31.18 -45.93
C PRO A 150 -0.97 -32.36 -46.37
N TYR A 151 -0.60 -33.56 -45.94
CA TYR A 151 -1.62 -34.57 -45.64
C TYR A 151 -1.30 -35.29 -44.33
N PRO A 152 -2.30 -35.42 -43.44
CA PRO A 152 -2.20 -36.10 -42.16
C PRO A 152 -2.49 -37.60 -42.35
N SER A 153 -1.80 -38.44 -41.59
CA SER A 153 -2.46 -39.62 -41.03
C SER A 153 -1.63 -40.21 -39.89
N THR A 154 -2.09 -39.90 -38.69
CA THR A 154 -2.21 -40.79 -37.53
C THR A 154 -1.15 -41.89 -37.36
N MET A 155 -0.35 -41.81 -36.30
CA MET A 155 -0.56 -42.66 -35.13
C MET A 155 0.43 -42.27 -34.01
N HIS A 156 -0.10 -42.32 -32.80
CA HIS A 156 0.46 -41.85 -31.55
C HIS A 156 1.76 -42.54 -31.13
N ILE A 157 2.71 -41.77 -30.59
CA ILE A 157 3.74 -42.29 -29.68
C ILE A 157 3.41 -41.74 -28.29
N GLY A 158 2.45 -42.40 -27.63
CA GLY A 158 2.48 -42.57 -26.17
C GLY A 158 3.46 -43.71 -25.89
N SER A 159 4.43 -43.52 -25.01
CA SER A 159 4.28 -43.68 -23.56
C SER A 159 4.18 -45.18 -23.17
N GLU A 160 5.23 -45.59 -22.48
CA GLU A 160 5.26 -46.57 -21.39
C GLU A 160 5.16 -48.07 -21.68
N ASP A 161 6.16 -48.74 -21.09
CA ASP A 161 6.15 -50.04 -20.43
C ASP A 161 5.92 -51.30 -21.25
N MET A 162 7.00 -52.09 -21.37
CA MET A 162 6.84 -53.54 -21.48
C MET A 162 7.81 -54.27 -20.54
N GLN A 163 7.21 -54.69 -19.43
CA GLN A 163 7.71 -55.68 -18.50
C GLN A 163 7.92 -57.03 -19.21
N GLU A 164 9.00 -57.69 -18.85
CA GLU A 164 9.28 -59.08 -19.14
C GLU A 164 8.19 -59.99 -18.54
N ARG A 165 7.51 -60.77 -19.39
CA ARG A 165 6.85 -62.01 -18.97
C ARG A 165 7.10 -63.13 -19.96
N THR A 166 7.79 -64.12 -19.43
CA THR A 166 8.02 -65.48 -19.93
C THR A 166 6.75 -66.18 -20.41
N LYS A 167 6.82 -66.84 -21.58
CA LYS A 167 6.01 -68.04 -21.86
C LYS A 167 6.78 -69.07 -22.71
N LYS A 168 6.77 -70.30 -22.20
CA LYS A 168 7.15 -71.57 -22.82
C LYS A 168 6.34 -71.86 -24.10
N LYS A 169 7.01 -72.51 -25.06
CA LYS A 169 6.55 -73.55 -26.02
C LYS A 169 7.84 -74.07 -26.70
N GLN A 170 8.34 -75.29 -26.53
CA GLN A 170 7.82 -76.62 -26.87
C GLN A 170 7.17 -76.73 -28.26
N GLN A 171 7.96 -77.13 -29.25
CA GLN A 171 7.71 -78.25 -30.20
C GLN A 171 8.89 -78.36 -31.20
N GLN A 172 9.57 -79.53 -31.26
CA GLN A 172 9.54 -80.53 -32.35
C GLN A 172 10.17 -80.07 -33.68
N GLY A 173 10.97 -80.82 -34.43
CA GLY A 173 11.60 -82.14 -34.38
C GLY A 173 12.94 -82.02 -35.16
N PHE A 174 13.80 -83.01 -35.32
CA PHE A 174 13.59 -84.26 -36.05
C PHE A 174 14.78 -85.19 -35.80
N VAL A 175 14.48 -86.49 -35.84
CA VAL A 175 15.38 -87.61 -35.58
C VAL A 175 16.22 -87.90 -36.83
N VAL A 176 17.53 -88.09 -36.68
CA VAL A 176 18.32 -88.87 -37.64
C VAL A 176 19.02 -90.00 -36.90
N ARG A 177 18.68 -91.21 -37.35
CA ARG A 177 19.24 -92.50 -36.95
C ARG A 177 20.70 -92.58 -37.38
N GLY A 178 21.55 -93.03 -36.47
CA GLY A 178 22.89 -93.53 -36.75
C GLY A 178 23.17 -94.71 -35.83
N ASN A 179 22.78 -95.90 -36.28
CA ASN A 179 23.12 -97.17 -35.62
C ASN A 179 24.64 -97.36 -35.66
N GLY A 180 25.27 -97.46 -34.49
CA GLY A 180 26.65 -97.90 -34.31
C GLY A 180 26.74 -98.69 -33.01
N PRO A 181 27.24 -99.95 -33.01
CA PRO A 181 27.00 -100.89 -31.92
C PRO A 181 27.85 -100.60 -30.68
N SER A 182 27.20 -100.71 -29.52
CA SER A 182 27.81 -100.74 -28.19
C SER A 182 28.46 -102.11 -27.95
N LEU A 183 29.78 -102.17 -27.94
CA LEU A 183 30.53 -103.31 -27.41
C LEU A 183 30.82 -103.07 -25.94
N LYS A 184 29.95 -103.59 -25.08
CA LYS A 184 30.30 -104.02 -23.71
C LYS A 184 30.46 -105.54 -23.73
N ASN A 185 31.38 -106.04 -22.91
CA ASN A 185 31.76 -107.44 -22.65
C ASN A 185 32.95 -107.97 -23.46
N ILE A 186 34.16 -107.73 -22.92
CA ILE A 186 35.28 -108.66 -23.03
C ILE A 186 35.81 -108.91 -21.62
N SER A 187 35.31 -109.97 -20.99
CA SER A 187 36.02 -110.69 -19.94
C SER A 187 35.51 -112.11 -19.92
N GLN A 188 36.07 -112.98 -20.77
CA GLN A 188 36.26 -114.41 -20.47
C GLN A 188 37.10 -115.08 -21.56
N SER A 189 38.34 -115.40 -21.19
CA SER A 189 38.96 -116.72 -21.32
C SER A 189 38.77 -117.45 -22.66
N VAL A 190 39.73 -117.28 -23.58
CA VAL A 190 40.09 -118.32 -24.56
C VAL A 190 41.60 -118.47 -24.58
N ARG A 191 42.06 -119.70 -24.29
CA ARG A 191 43.45 -120.16 -24.41
C ARG A 191 43.86 -120.21 -25.88
N PRO A 192 45.07 -119.78 -26.27
CA PRO A 192 45.69 -120.23 -27.50
C PRO A 192 46.84 -121.19 -27.19
N SER A 193 46.58 -122.49 -27.32
CA SER A 193 47.61 -123.43 -27.73
C SER A 193 47.80 -123.25 -29.23
N ASN A 194 48.99 -122.84 -29.63
CA ASN A 194 49.71 -123.24 -30.85
C ASN A 194 50.80 -122.18 -31.07
N VAL A 195 51.99 -122.52 -30.61
CA VAL A 195 53.23 -121.77 -30.84
C VAL A 195 53.53 -121.85 -32.33
N LEU A 196 53.06 -120.88 -33.12
CA LEU A 196 53.69 -120.56 -34.39
C LEU A 196 54.76 -119.53 -34.09
N ARG A 197 55.98 -120.01 -33.84
CA ARG A 197 57.16 -119.17 -33.66
C ARG A 197 57.52 -118.60 -35.03
N THR A 198 56.90 -117.48 -35.39
CA THR A 198 57.41 -116.65 -36.48
C THR A 198 58.76 -116.11 -36.03
N VAL A 199 59.83 -116.81 -36.43
CA VAL A 199 61.20 -116.34 -36.29
C VAL A 199 61.31 -115.11 -37.16
N TYR A 200 61.18 -113.96 -36.51
CA TYR A 200 61.45 -112.68 -37.14
C TYR A 200 62.96 -112.56 -37.28
N MET A 201 63.46 -112.88 -38.47
CA MET A 201 64.82 -112.52 -38.85
C MET A 201 64.96 -110.99 -38.70
N PRO A 202 66.00 -110.47 -38.02
CA PRO A 202 66.25 -109.03 -37.93
C PRO A 202 66.44 -108.44 -39.32
N ASN A 203 65.34 -108.02 -39.92
CA ASN A 203 65.35 -107.24 -41.14
C ASN A 203 65.40 -105.78 -40.68
N GLU A 204 66.35 -104.98 -41.15
CA GLU A 204 66.50 -103.57 -40.72
C GLU A 204 65.18 -102.78 -40.86
N GLN A 205 64.36 -103.18 -41.84
CA GLN A 205 63.01 -102.67 -42.10
C GLN A 205 62.06 -102.79 -40.91
N THR A 206 62.32 -103.71 -40.00
CA THR A 206 61.41 -104.02 -38.90
C THR A 206 61.77 -103.27 -37.64
N ALA A 207 63.07 -103.11 -37.38
CA ALA A 207 63.57 -102.17 -36.38
C ALA A 207 63.24 -100.71 -36.75
N THR A 208 63.30 -100.36 -38.05
CA THR A 208 62.83 -99.03 -38.51
C THR A 208 61.32 -98.89 -38.33
N LEU A 209 60.52 -99.91 -38.67
CA LEU A 209 59.08 -99.89 -38.41
C LEU A 209 58.74 -99.74 -36.91
N THR A 210 59.41 -100.46 -36.02
CA THR A 210 59.20 -100.31 -34.57
C THR A 210 59.55 -98.91 -34.09
N ARG A 211 60.67 -98.32 -34.55
CA ARG A 211 61.01 -96.91 -34.27
C ARG A 211 59.97 -95.93 -34.83
N THR A 212 59.40 -96.19 -36.02
CA THR A 212 58.33 -95.35 -36.56
C THR A 212 57.03 -95.49 -35.77
N ILE A 213 56.69 -96.68 -35.28
CA ILE A 213 55.53 -96.90 -34.40
C ILE A 213 55.73 -96.18 -33.07
N GLU A 214 56.90 -96.30 -32.44
CA GLU A 214 57.23 -95.59 -31.20
C GLU A 214 57.22 -94.07 -31.38
N TYR A 215 57.72 -93.58 -32.53
CA TYR A 215 57.66 -92.17 -32.88
C TYR A 215 56.20 -91.69 -33.06
N LEU A 216 55.38 -92.44 -33.80
CA LEU A 216 53.96 -92.13 -33.99
C LEU A 216 53.15 -92.23 -32.68
N GLN A 217 53.48 -93.17 -31.80
CA GLN A 217 52.87 -93.30 -30.47
C GLN A 217 53.23 -92.09 -29.59
N LYS A 218 54.50 -91.69 -29.54
CA LYS A 218 54.92 -90.45 -28.85
C LYS A 218 54.25 -89.22 -29.42
N GLN A 219 54.12 -89.14 -30.74
CA GLN A 219 53.41 -88.04 -31.40
C GLN A 219 51.92 -88.03 -31.04
N LEU A 220 51.28 -89.20 -30.99
CA LEU A 220 49.88 -89.34 -30.57
C LEU A 220 49.69 -88.95 -29.10
N ASP A 221 50.58 -89.38 -28.21
CA ASP A 221 50.47 -89.05 -26.79
C ASP A 221 50.78 -87.58 -26.50
N ALA A 222 51.72 -86.96 -27.22
CA ALA A 222 51.92 -85.52 -27.20
C ALA A 222 50.67 -84.77 -27.70
N HIS A 223 50.01 -85.25 -28.76
CA HIS A 223 48.74 -84.70 -29.23
C HIS A 223 47.61 -84.86 -28.20
N LYS A 224 47.50 -86.01 -27.52
CA LYS A 224 46.52 -86.23 -26.45
C LYS A 224 46.73 -85.26 -25.30
N GLN A 225 47.97 -85.15 -24.81
CA GLN A 225 48.32 -84.21 -23.73
C GLN A 225 48.03 -82.75 -24.14
N LEU A 226 48.30 -82.38 -25.39
CA LEU A 226 47.94 -81.07 -25.93
C LEU A 226 46.41 -80.85 -25.94
N THR A 227 45.64 -81.87 -26.36
CA THR A 227 44.17 -81.77 -26.35
C THR A 227 43.58 -81.76 -24.95
N GLU A 228 44.14 -82.52 -24.01
CA GLU A 228 43.73 -82.53 -22.61
C GLU A 228 44.03 -81.18 -21.96
N SER A 229 45.24 -80.63 -22.18
CA SER A 229 45.60 -79.27 -21.73
C SER A 229 44.66 -78.21 -22.34
N ARG A 230 44.31 -78.35 -23.63
CA ARG A 230 43.34 -77.46 -24.28
C ARG A 230 41.92 -77.61 -23.71
N ILE A 231 41.47 -78.82 -23.41
CA ILE A 231 40.17 -79.06 -22.78
C ILE A 231 40.15 -78.46 -21.37
N GLN A 232 41.24 -78.62 -20.61
CA GLN A 232 41.34 -78.11 -19.25
C GLN A 232 41.34 -76.58 -19.21
N THR A 233 42.12 -75.93 -20.08
CA THR A 233 42.07 -74.46 -20.23
C THR A 233 40.68 -73.95 -20.62
N LEU A 234 39.96 -74.65 -21.50
CA LEU A 234 38.56 -74.31 -21.83
C LEU A 234 37.64 -74.50 -20.61
N GLN A 235 37.79 -75.58 -19.85
CA GLN A 235 37.02 -75.82 -18.62
C GLN A 235 37.28 -74.74 -17.57
N ASP A 236 38.52 -74.32 -17.40
CA ASP A 236 38.90 -73.24 -16.49
C ASP A 236 38.28 -71.90 -16.93
N VAL A 237 38.31 -71.59 -18.23
CA VAL A 237 37.64 -70.39 -18.79
C VAL A 237 36.12 -70.44 -18.56
N PHE A 238 35.47 -71.59 -18.78
CA PHE A 238 34.05 -71.75 -18.48
C PHE A 238 33.74 -71.61 -16.98
N ALA A 239 34.61 -72.11 -16.11
CA ALA A 239 34.46 -71.97 -14.66
C ALA A 239 34.59 -70.50 -14.23
N GLU A 240 35.57 -69.78 -14.77
CA GLU A 240 35.75 -68.34 -14.55
C GLU A 240 34.56 -67.52 -15.06
N GLU A 241 34.08 -67.79 -16.27
CA GLU A 241 32.94 -67.09 -16.86
C GLU A 241 31.66 -67.35 -16.06
N LYS A 242 31.43 -68.59 -15.62
CA LYS A 242 30.34 -68.94 -14.71
C LYS A 242 30.47 -68.23 -13.36
N ALA A 243 31.68 -68.14 -12.80
CA ALA A 243 31.92 -67.42 -11.54
C ALA A 243 31.64 -65.91 -11.70
N LYS A 244 32.08 -65.30 -12.81
CA LYS A 244 31.79 -63.89 -13.15
C LYS A 244 30.29 -63.66 -13.32
N MET A 245 29.58 -64.56 -14.01
CA MET A 245 28.13 -64.52 -14.17
C MET A 245 27.40 -64.61 -12.82
N MET A 246 27.80 -65.56 -11.95
CA MET A 246 27.21 -65.71 -10.62
C MET A 246 27.44 -64.47 -9.74
N LEU A 247 28.65 -63.90 -9.76
CA LEU A 247 28.96 -62.68 -9.02
C LEU A 247 28.15 -61.49 -9.56
N HIS A 248 28.02 -61.36 -10.88
CA HIS A 248 27.18 -60.33 -11.48
C HIS A 248 25.71 -60.50 -11.08
N GLN A 249 25.19 -61.73 -11.11
CA GLN A 249 23.83 -62.04 -10.68
C GLN A 249 23.61 -61.66 -9.20
N GLN A 250 24.54 -62.01 -8.31
CA GLN A 250 24.48 -61.61 -6.90
C GLN A 250 24.46 -60.09 -6.73
N GLN A 251 25.30 -59.36 -7.48
CA GLN A 251 25.31 -57.89 -7.44
C GLN A 251 23.98 -57.28 -7.92
N VAL A 252 23.35 -57.87 -8.93
CA VAL A 252 22.03 -57.43 -9.41
C VAL A 252 20.95 -57.71 -8.36
N GLU A 253 20.96 -58.90 -7.75
CA GLU A 253 20.03 -59.27 -6.68
C GLU A 253 20.18 -58.35 -5.45
N GLU A 254 21.42 -58.06 -5.02
CA GLU A 254 21.69 -57.12 -3.94
C GLU A 254 21.17 -55.71 -4.24
N LYS A 255 21.38 -55.22 -5.48
CA LYS A 255 20.84 -53.93 -5.93
C LYS A 255 19.31 -53.94 -5.96
N SER A 256 18.68 -55.02 -6.42
CA SER A 256 17.22 -55.17 -6.39
C SER A 256 16.68 -55.05 -4.98
N ILE A 257 17.27 -55.78 -4.02
CA ILE A 257 16.88 -55.74 -2.61
C ILE A 257 17.07 -54.33 -2.01
N GLN A 258 18.15 -53.63 -2.37
CA GLN A 258 18.39 -52.26 -1.91
C GLN A 258 17.33 -51.30 -2.45
N LEU A 259 17.01 -51.38 -3.75
CA LEU A 259 15.98 -50.56 -4.38
C LEU A 259 14.59 -50.86 -3.80
N GLU A 260 14.24 -52.12 -3.58
CA GLU A 260 13.00 -52.52 -2.92
C GLU A 260 12.89 -51.92 -1.50
N LYS A 261 13.97 -51.97 -0.72
CA LYS A 261 14.02 -51.34 0.61
C LYS A 261 13.86 -49.81 0.53
N GLN A 262 14.44 -49.16 -0.48
CA GLN A 262 14.27 -47.71 -0.67
C GLN A 262 12.83 -47.37 -1.06
N VAL A 263 12.24 -48.11 -1.98
CA VAL A 263 10.83 -47.95 -2.39
C VAL A 263 9.89 -48.16 -1.21
N GLU A 264 10.14 -49.16 -0.37
CA GLU A 264 9.34 -49.41 0.83
C GLU A 264 9.48 -48.27 1.86
N LYS A 265 10.69 -47.73 2.05
CA LYS A 265 10.92 -46.55 2.92
C LYS A 265 10.19 -45.32 2.39
N THR A 266 10.28 -45.02 1.10
CA THR A 266 9.62 -43.84 0.51
C THR A 266 8.10 -43.97 0.57
N LYS A 267 7.55 -45.17 0.34
CA LYS A 267 6.11 -45.45 0.54
C LYS A 267 5.68 -45.17 1.97
N ARG A 268 6.41 -45.64 2.98
CA ARG A 268 6.08 -45.38 4.39
C ARG A 268 6.10 -43.89 4.71
N VAL A 269 7.15 -43.19 4.28
CA VAL A 269 7.26 -41.74 4.47
C VAL A 269 6.08 -41.04 3.79
N LEU A 270 5.74 -41.40 2.56
CA LEU A 270 4.59 -40.82 1.84
C LEU A 270 3.26 -41.06 2.57
N THR A 271 3.03 -42.28 3.07
CA THR A 271 1.79 -42.56 3.83
C THR A 271 1.73 -41.76 5.12
N GLN A 272 2.85 -41.59 5.81
CA GLN A 272 2.94 -40.81 7.04
C GLN A 272 2.73 -39.32 6.77
N THR A 273 3.41 -38.75 5.76
CA THR A 273 3.24 -37.34 5.41
C THR A 273 1.83 -37.03 4.90
N THR A 274 1.21 -37.95 4.15
CA THR A 274 -0.18 -37.80 3.72
C THR A 274 -1.13 -37.79 4.92
N LYS A 275 -0.92 -38.68 5.90
CA LYS A 275 -1.70 -38.70 7.14
C LYS A 275 -1.52 -37.40 7.93
N ASP A 276 -0.27 -36.95 8.09
CA ASP A 276 0.04 -35.73 8.84
C ASP A 276 -0.55 -34.49 8.16
N TYR A 277 -0.51 -34.43 6.83
CA TYR A 277 -1.17 -33.39 6.05
C TYR A 277 -2.69 -33.36 6.27
N LEU A 278 -3.36 -34.51 6.23
CA LEU A 278 -4.82 -34.58 6.45
C LEU A 278 -5.20 -34.15 7.87
N VAL A 279 -4.43 -34.58 8.87
CA VAL A 279 -4.64 -34.17 10.26
C VAL A 279 -4.42 -32.66 10.41
N LEU A 280 -3.35 -32.12 9.81
CA LEU A 280 -3.05 -30.69 9.88
C LEU A 280 -4.13 -29.85 9.18
N ARG A 281 -4.62 -30.30 8.03
CA ARG A 281 -5.73 -29.66 7.31
C ARG A 281 -7.00 -29.63 8.16
N HIS A 282 -7.36 -30.74 8.78
CA HIS A 282 -8.53 -30.78 9.68
C HIS A 282 -8.34 -29.84 10.88
N LYS A 283 -7.17 -29.87 11.53
CA LYS A 283 -6.87 -28.96 12.65
C LYS A 283 -6.94 -27.50 12.24
N SER A 284 -6.41 -27.15 11.06
CA SER A 284 -6.48 -25.80 10.51
C SER A 284 -7.93 -25.34 10.34
N GLN A 285 -8.78 -26.18 9.74
CA GLN A 285 -10.20 -25.88 9.55
C GLN A 285 -10.93 -25.72 10.89
N GLU A 286 -10.61 -26.54 11.88
CA GLU A 286 -11.20 -26.44 13.21
C GLU A 286 -10.78 -25.15 13.91
N THR A 287 -9.49 -24.78 13.84
CA THR A 287 -9.00 -23.51 14.42
C THR A 287 -9.60 -22.30 13.72
N GLU A 288 -9.79 -22.35 12.41
CA GLU A 288 -10.43 -21.29 11.64
C GLU A 288 -11.90 -21.13 12.05
N ARG A 289 -12.62 -22.25 12.23
CA ARG A 289 -14.00 -22.23 12.73
C ARG A 289 -14.10 -21.62 14.13
N LEU A 290 -13.23 -22.03 15.06
CA LEU A 290 -13.20 -21.48 16.41
C LEU A 290 -12.89 -19.98 16.40
N ALA A 291 -11.92 -19.54 15.59
CA ALA A 291 -11.61 -18.12 15.43
C ALA A 291 -12.82 -17.34 14.87
N HIS A 292 -13.57 -17.90 13.93
CA HIS A 292 -14.80 -17.29 13.43
C HIS A 292 -15.89 -17.18 14.50
N GLU A 293 -16.06 -18.21 15.34
CA GLU A 293 -16.99 -18.19 16.47
C GLU A 293 -16.60 -17.12 17.51
N GLU A 294 -15.31 -17.01 17.85
CA GLU A 294 -14.80 -15.97 18.75
C GLU A 294 -15.02 -14.56 18.17
N ILE A 295 -14.70 -14.35 16.89
CA ILE A 295 -14.95 -13.08 16.20
C ILE A 295 -16.43 -12.74 16.21
N PHE A 296 -17.30 -13.73 15.99
CA PHE A 296 -18.75 -13.52 16.04
C PHE A 296 -19.21 -13.08 17.43
N GLN A 297 -18.76 -13.76 18.49
CA GLN A 297 -19.08 -13.39 19.87
C GLN A 297 -18.59 -11.98 20.22
N VAL A 298 -17.38 -11.61 19.79
CA VAL A 298 -16.84 -10.26 20.00
C VAL A 298 -17.66 -9.22 19.23
N LYS A 299 -18.04 -9.52 17.98
CA LYS A 299 -18.91 -8.64 17.18
C LYS A 299 -20.27 -8.43 17.84
N GLU A 300 -20.88 -9.47 18.39
CA GLU A 300 -22.15 -9.37 19.11
C GLU A 300 -22.02 -8.50 20.36
N LYS A 301 -20.97 -8.71 21.16
CA LYS A 301 -20.66 -7.84 22.32
C LYS A 301 -20.45 -6.39 21.91
N CYS A 302 -19.70 -6.13 20.83
CA CYS A 302 -19.49 -4.79 20.28
C CYS A 302 -20.81 -4.16 19.83
N ASN A 303 -21.67 -4.90 19.14
CA ASN A 303 -22.99 -4.42 18.72
C ASN A 303 -23.84 -4.04 19.94
N ASN A 304 -23.88 -4.89 20.97
CA ASN A 304 -24.61 -4.62 22.20
C ASN A 304 -24.10 -3.34 22.88
N LEU A 305 -22.78 -3.22 23.08
CA LEU A 305 -22.16 -2.01 23.65
C LEU A 305 -22.42 -0.75 22.81
N VAL A 306 -22.42 -0.87 21.48
CA VAL A 306 -22.78 0.24 20.59
C VAL A 306 -24.24 0.64 20.80
N THR A 307 -25.17 -0.31 20.89
CA THR A 307 -26.59 0.00 21.16
C THR A 307 -26.81 0.63 22.53
N GLU A 308 -26.05 0.21 23.55
CA GLU A 308 -26.10 0.84 24.87
C GLU A 308 -25.54 2.26 24.83
N LYS A 309 -24.42 2.46 24.13
CA LYS A 309 -23.81 3.78 23.93
C LYS A 309 -24.72 4.72 23.15
N THR A 310 -25.45 4.26 22.12
CA THR A 310 -26.41 5.10 21.40
C THR A 310 -27.58 5.49 22.27
N LYS A 311 -28.15 4.54 23.03
CA LYS A 311 -29.24 4.82 23.99
C LYS A 311 -28.81 5.83 25.07
N LEU A 312 -27.60 5.69 25.60
CA LEU A 312 -27.07 6.65 26.58
C LEU A 312 -26.85 8.03 25.97
N LYS A 313 -26.34 8.10 24.73
CA LYS A 313 -26.19 9.37 24.01
C LYS A 313 -27.52 10.05 23.76
N GLU A 314 -28.55 9.30 23.36
CA GLU A 314 -29.91 9.81 23.16
C GLU A 314 -30.46 10.38 24.47
N LYS A 315 -30.35 9.65 25.59
CA LYS A 315 -30.77 10.14 26.92
C LYS A 315 -30.05 11.43 27.31
N VAL A 316 -28.74 11.50 27.15
CA VAL A 316 -27.97 12.73 27.45
C VAL A 316 -28.38 13.88 26.52
N GLN A 317 -28.67 13.60 25.24
CA GLN A 317 -29.18 14.61 24.32
C GLN A 317 -30.57 15.13 24.73
N GLU A 318 -31.46 14.24 25.17
CA GLU A 318 -32.78 14.59 25.68
C GLU A 318 -32.67 15.42 26.96
N GLU A 319 -31.84 15.02 27.93
CA GLU A 319 -31.60 15.73 29.18
C GLU A 319 -31.00 17.13 28.92
N THR A 320 -30.00 17.23 28.04
CA THR A 320 -29.41 18.52 27.66
C THR A 320 -30.35 19.40 26.86
N HIS A 321 -31.28 18.83 26.10
CA HIS A 321 -32.34 19.58 25.43
C HIS A 321 -33.35 20.11 26.44
N ALA A 322 -33.85 19.25 27.33
CA ALA A 322 -34.78 19.63 28.39
C ALA A 322 -34.21 20.74 29.28
N LEU A 323 -32.95 20.60 29.71
CA LEU A 323 -32.28 21.64 30.51
C LEU A 323 -32.14 22.97 29.73
N ARG A 324 -31.84 22.91 28.43
CA ARG A 324 -31.77 24.12 27.58
C ARG A 324 -33.11 24.81 27.43
N GLU A 325 -34.21 24.05 27.35
CA GLU A 325 -35.56 24.62 27.32
C GLU A 325 -35.89 25.29 28.66
N VAL A 326 -35.62 24.62 29.80
CA VAL A 326 -35.85 25.21 31.14
C VAL A 326 -35.07 26.51 31.33
N VAL A 327 -33.77 26.51 31.02
CA VAL A 327 -32.94 27.72 31.12
C VAL A 327 -33.45 28.84 30.20
N ARG A 328 -33.96 28.49 29.01
CA ARG A 328 -34.55 29.46 28.09
C ARG A 328 -35.85 30.03 28.66
N GLU A 329 -36.70 29.20 29.23
CA GLU A 329 -37.96 29.61 29.85
C GLU A 329 -37.72 30.52 31.06
N GLU A 330 -36.81 30.15 31.96
CA GLU A 330 -36.40 30.98 33.11
C GLU A 330 -35.78 32.31 32.65
N GLY A 331 -34.91 32.27 31.63
CA GLY A 331 -34.36 33.47 30.99
C GLY A 331 -35.45 34.38 30.42
N ASN A 332 -36.46 33.81 29.75
CA ASN A 332 -37.58 34.58 29.22
C ASN A 332 -38.45 35.17 30.34
N GLN A 333 -38.70 34.42 31.42
CA GLN A 333 -39.45 34.90 32.58
C GLN A 333 -38.76 36.09 33.25
N THR A 334 -37.47 35.98 33.53
CA THR A 334 -36.69 37.08 34.14
C THR A 334 -36.67 38.32 33.24
N VAL A 335 -36.53 38.17 31.92
CA VAL A 335 -36.64 39.29 30.97
C VAL A 335 -38.02 39.95 31.02
N LEU A 336 -39.11 39.16 31.09
CA LEU A 336 -40.46 39.70 31.21
C LEU A 336 -40.67 40.45 32.53
N GLU A 337 -40.14 39.94 33.63
CA GLU A 337 -40.19 40.61 34.93
C GLU A 337 -39.47 41.95 34.92
N PHE A 338 -38.23 42.01 34.40
CA PHE A 338 -37.49 43.27 34.27
C PHE A 338 -38.18 44.25 33.33
N ARG A 339 -38.75 43.76 32.22
CA ARG A 339 -39.55 44.59 31.32
C ARG A 339 -40.75 45.19 32.03
N ASN A 340 -41.51 44.39 32.78
CA ASN A 340 -42.67 44.86 33.54
C ASN A 340 -42.27 45.86 34.63
N GLN A 341 -41.14 45.62 35.31
CA GLN A 341 -40.59 46.54 36.29
C GLN A 341 -40.21 47.87 35.65
N ALA A 342 -39.52 47.85 34.50
CA ALA A 342 -39.17 49.05 33.76
C ALA A 342 -40.41 49.86 33.38
N ILE A 343 -41.44 49.21 32.82
CA ILE A 343 -42.69 49.88 32.47
C ILE A 343 -43.38 50.44 33.72
N SER A 344 -43.36 49.74 34.86
CA SER A 344 -43.91 50.29 36.12
C SER A 344 -43.19 51.56 36.55
N ARG A 345 -41.85 51.57 36.50
CA ARG A 345 -41.05 52.75 36.88
C ARG A 345 -41.24 53.90 35.90
N GLU A 346 -41.42 53.62 34.62
CA GLU A 346 -41.79 54.63 33.63
C GLU A 346 -43.15 55.27 33.95
N ARG A 347 -44.15 54.48 34.35
CA ARG A 347 -45.44 55.02 34.82
C ARG A 347 -45.29 55.89 36.06
N ASP A 348 -44.51 55.44 37.05
CA ASP A 348 -44.27 56.22 38.27
C ASP A 348 -43.56 57.55 37.96
N LEU A 349 -42.54 57.52 37.09
CA LEU A 349 -41.86 58.72 36.60
C LEU A 349 -42.81 59.67 35.87
N GLN A 350 -43.74 59.13 35.07
CA GLN A 350 -44.74 59.92 34.37
C GLN A 350 -45.68 60.63 35.37
N ILE A 351 -46.16 59.93 36.39
CA ILE A 351 -46.98 60.51 37.47
C ILE A 351 -46.21 61.62 38.19
N LEU A 352 -44.94 61.40 38.53
CA LEU A 352 -44.11 62.42 39.19
C LEU A 352 -43.88 63.64 38.30
N LYS A 353 -43.68 63.46 36.98
CA LYS A 353 -43.57 64.56 36.02
C LYS A 353 -44.85 65.38 35.97
N GLU A 354 -46.02 64.72 35.95
CA GLU A 354 -47.32 65.39 35.96
C GLU A 354 -47.55 66.17 37.27
N GLN A 355 -47.21 65.58 38.42
CA GLN A 355 -47.28 66.26 39.72
C GLN A 355 -46.34 67.47 39.79
N TYR A 356 -45.11 67.32 39.29
CA TYR A 356 -44.15 68.42 39.24
C TYR A 356 -44.62 69.55 38.32
N ALA A 357 -45.15 69.23 37.13
CA ALA A 357 -45.73 70.20 36.22
C ALA A 357 -46.90 70.96 36.85
N ALA A 358 -47.82 70.25 37.51
CA ALA A 358 -48.93 70.86 38.23
C ALA A 358 -48.46 71.80 39.36
N MET A 359 -47.46 71.39 40.15
CA MET A 359 -46.87 72.24 41.20
C MET A 359 -46.16 73.45 40.59
N GLN A 360 -45.42 73.28 39.50
CA GLN A 360 -44.75 74.36 38.79
C GLN A 360 -45.78 75.39 38.26
N GLU A 361 -46.92 74.94 37.72
CA GLU A 361 -48.02 75.84 37.34
C GLU A 361 -48.59 76.62 38.52
N VAL A 362 -48.74 75.99 39.69
CA VAL A 362 -49.22 76.69 40.90
C VAL A 362 -48.23 77.77 41.34
N CYS A 363 -46.94 77.44 41.36
CA CYS A 363 -45.87 78.40 41.70
C CYS A 363 -45.80 79.55 40.68
N THR A 364 -45.90 79.27 39.37
CA THR A 364 -45.87 80.33 38.35
C THR A 364 -47.09 81.23 38.43
N LYS A 365 -48.30 80.68 38.65
CA LYS A 365 -49.52 81.46 38.94
C LYS A 365 -49.33 82.36 40.16
N ARG A 366 -48.74 81.84 41.25
CA ARG A 366 -48.46 82.63 42.46
C ARG A 366 -47.45 83.75 42.21
N ILE A 367 -46.40 83.48 41.44
CA ILE A 367 -45.41 84.51 41.04
C ILE A 367 -46.09 85.60 40.21
N GLN A 368 -46.92 85.23 39.23
CA GLN A 368 -47.67 86.17 38.41
C GLN A 368 -48.61 87.04 39.26
N ASP A 369 -49.35 86.46 40.22
CA ASP A 369 -50.20 87.20 41.15
C ASP A 369 -49.41 88.21 41.99
N LEU A 370 -48.25 87.80 42.52
CA LEU A 370 -47.37 88.68 43.29
C LEU A 370 -46.80 89.79 42.40
N GLN A 371 -46.40 89.49 41.16
CA GLN A 371 -45.96 90.49 40.18
C GLN A 371 -47.06 91.52 39.87
N ILE A 372 -48.31 91.07 39.69
CA ILE A 372 -49.47 91.96 39.47
C ILE A 372 -49.72 92.84 40.71
N ARG A 373 -49.65 92.28 41.93
CA ARG A 373 -49.81 93.07 43.16
C ARG A 373 -48.70 94.11 43.32
N LEU A 374 -47.45 93.72 43.04
CA LEU A 374 -46.28 94.58 43.13
C LEU A 374 -46.36 95.73 42.12
N THR A 375 -46.74 95.45 40.87
CA THR A 375 -46.93 96.49 39.84
C THR A 375 -48.07 97.46 40.19
N LYS A 376 -49.20 96.97 40.70
CA LYS A 376 -50.29 97.81 41.25
C LYS A 376 -49.80 98.71 42.39
N LEU A 377 -49.03 98.16 43.32
CA LEU A 377 -48.47 98.92 44.45
C LEU A 377 -47.48 99.99 43.96
N ARG A 378 -46.57 99.64 43.04
CA ARG A 378 -45.65 100.60 42.40
C ARG A 378 -46.40 101.71 41.67
N SER A 379 -47.48 101.40 40.96
CA SER A 379 -48.35 102.40 40.31
C SER A 379 -48.98 103.36 41.33
N ARG A 380 -49.53 102.84 42.43
CA ARG A 380 -50.09 103.65 43.52
C ARG A 380 -49.04 104.57 44.15
N TYR A 381 -47.86 104.04 44.48
CA TYR A 381 -46.76 104.85 45.01
C TYR A 381 -46.36 105.95 44.03
N ARG A 382 -46.25 105.66 42.73
CA ARG A 382 -45.97 106.69 41.70
C ARG A 382 -47.06 107.75 41.62
N SER A 383 -48.35 107.39 41.75
CA SER A 383 -49.43 108.37 41.75
C SER A 383 -49.41 109.27 42.99
N LEU A 384 -49.11 108.70 44.17
CA LEU A 384 -48.98 109.46 45.41
C LEU A 384 -47.76 110.38 45.37
N ASP A 385 -46.64 109.89 44.83
CA ASP A 385 -45.41 110.67 44.69
C ASP A 385 -45.61 111.84 43.70
N LYS A 386 -46.27 111.60 42.56
CA LYS A 386 -46.70 112.66 41.64
C LYS A 386 -47.62 113.68 42.31
N ARG A 387 -48.60 113.22 43.10
CA ARG A 387 -49.50 114.10 43.84
C ARG A 387 -48.73 114.96 44.84
N ARG A 388 -47.86 114.34 45.63
CA ARG A 388 -46.99 115.03 46.60
C ARG A 388 -46.09 116.05 45.91
N ALA A 389 -45.52 115.73 44.75
CA ALA A 389 -44.73 116.67 43.97
C ALA A 389 -45.57 117.89 43.54
N MET A 390 -46.78 117.68 43.01
CA MET A 390 -47.67 118.80 42.63
C MET A 390 -48.14 119.63 43.84
N GLU A 391 -48.41 118.99 44.98
CA GLU A 391 -48.74 119.70 46.23
C GLU A 391 -47.54 120.53 46.73
N MET A 392 -46.33 119.97 46.72
CA MET A 392 -45.10 120.69 47.08
C MET A 392 -44.84 121.86 46.13
N GLU A 393 -45.07 121.70 44.82
CA GLU A 393 -45.04 122.78 43.84
C GLU A 393 -46.10 123.86 44.11
N GLY A 394 -47.31 123.46 44.48
CA GLY A 394 -48.38 124.37 44.91
C GLY A 394 -47.97 125.19 46.14
N PHE A 395 -47.54 124.52 47.22
CA PHE A 395 -47.09 125.18 48.44
C PHE A 395 -45.88 126.10 48.20
N THR A 396 -44.94 125.71 47.33
CA THR A 396 -43.82 126.60 46.99
C THR A 396 -44.27 127.83 46.22
N ARG A 397 -45.24 127.71 45.31
CA ARG A 397 -45.84 128.87 44.61
C ARG A 397 -46.61 129.78 45.58
N ASP A 398 -47.38 129.21 46.49
CA ASP A 398 -48.14 129.96 47.50
C ASP A 398 -47.22 130.69 48.48
N LEU A 399 -46.18 130.01 49.00
CA LEU A 399 -45.14 130.64 49.82
C LEU A 399 -44.43 131.78 49.07
N ALA A 400 -44.12 131.59 47.79
CA ALA A 400 -43.54 132.65 46.97
C ALA A 400 -44.51 133.83 46.77
N GLY A 401 -45.81 133.55 46.60
CA GLY A 401 -46.87 134.55 46.55
C GLY A 401 -46.98 135.34 47.85
N LEU A 402 -47.03 134.65 48.99
CA LEU A 402 -47.07 135.26 50.32
C LEU A 402 -45.83 136.12 50.57
N LYS A 403 -44.62 135.62 50.26
CA LYS A 403 -43.39 136.42 50.33
C LYS A 403 -43.48 137.70 49.49
N ARG A 404 -44.03 137.62 48.27
CA ARG A 404 -44.26 138.80 47.42
C ARG A 404 -45.28 139.77 48.02
N HIS A 405 -46.36 139.28 48.65
CA HIS A 405 -47.33 140.13 49.34
C HIS A 405 -46.73 140.79 50.59
N LEU A 406 -45.97 140.05 51.37
CA LEU A 406 -45.24 140.56 52.54
C LEU A 406 -44.27 141.66 52.11
N GLN A 407 -43.52 141.46 51.02
CA GLN A 407 -42.68 142.49 50.41
C GLN A 407 -43.47 143.73 49.96
N LYS A 408 -44.64 143.55 49.35
CA LYS A 408 -45.50 144.70 48.99
C LYS A 408 -45.94 145.47 50.23
N LEU A 409 -46.32 144.78 51.31
CA LEU A 409 -46.68 145.42 52.57
C LEU A 409 -45.49 146.10 53.24
N GLU A 410 -44.30 145.51 53.22
CA GLU A 410 -43.06 146.13 53.73
C GLU A 410 -42.74 147.42 52.98
N VAL A 411 -42.89 147.43 51.64
CA VAL A 411 -42.70 148.64 50.82
C VAL A 411 -43.75 149.72 51.15
N ILE A 412 -45.02 149.34 51.36
CA ILE A 412 -46.10 150.27 51.69
C ILE A 412 -45.93 150.85 53.11
N LEU A 413 -45.53 150.04 54.09
CA LEU A 413 -45.46 150.46 55.49
C LEU A 413 -44.16 151.17 55.87
N TYR A 414 -43.02 150.81 55.26
CA TYR A 414 -41.70 151.29 55.70
C TYR A 414 -40.95 152.15 54.68
N GLY A 415 -41.48 152.39 53.47
CA GLY A 415 -40.84 153.26 52.46
C GLY A 415 -39.44 152.81 52.00
N ARG A 416 -38.99 151.62 52.42
CA ARG A 416 -37.71 151.01 52.05
C ARG A 416 -37.92 150.07 50.88
N SER A 417 -37.24 150.33 49.77
CA SER A 417 -37.10 149.36 48.69
C SER A 417 -35.88 148.47 48.95
N LEU A 418 -36.04 147.14 48.78
CA LEU A 418 -34.94 146.17 48.93
C LEU A 418 -33.80 146.46 47.93
N THR A 419 -32.57 146.34 48.43
CA THR A 419 -31.33 146.49 47.67
C THR A 419 -31.16 145.36 46.65
N ALA A 420 -30.37 145.59 45.60
CA ALA A 420 -30.19 144.63 44.49
C ALA A 420 -29.69 143.24 44.95
N HIS A 421 -28.99 143.18 46.09
CA HIS A 421 -28.45 141.95 46.66
C HIS A 421 -29.54 141.06 47.27
N GLU A 422 -30.54 141.64 47.94
CA GLU A 422 -31.62 140.89 48.61
C GLU A 422 -32.62 140.29 47.59
N ARG A 423 -32.78 140.90 46.41
CA ARG A 423 -33.52 140.29 45.28
C ARG A 423 -32.81 139.06 44.70
N GLN A 424 -31.49 138.99 44.80
CA GLN A 424 -30.72 137.87 44.27
C GLN A 424 -30.88 136.64 45.16
N VAL A 425 -30.89 136.81 46.49
CA VAL A 425 -31.11 135.72 47.47
C VAL A 425 -32.49 135.07 47.30
N LEU A 426 -33.52 135.83 46.93
CA LEU A 426 -34.85 135.28 46.66
C LEU A 426 -34.91 134.41 45.38
N ARG A 427 -34.08 134.70 44.36
CA ARG A 427 -33.95 133.81 43.18
C ARG A 427 -33.18 132.53 43.50
N TYR A 428 -32.20 132.58 44.41
CA TYR A 428 -31.45 131.38 44.80
C TYR A 428 -32.30 130.37 45.58
N GLY A 429 -33.35 130.82 46.27
CA GLY A 429 -34.36 129.94 46.86
C GLY A 429 -35.12 129.08 45.85
N GLU A 430 -35.34 129.57 44.63
CA GLU A 430 -35.97 128.79 43.54
C GLU A 430 -35.01 127.75 42.93
N PHE A 431 -33.70 128.03 42.91
CA PHE A 431 -32.68 127.11 42.40
C PHE A 431 -32.37 125.95 43.35
N LEU A 432 -32.30 126.19 44.67
CA LEU A 432 -32.09 125.13 45.66
C LEU A 432 -33.29 124.16 45.74
N SER A 433 -34.51 124.66 45.53
CA SER A 433 -35.71 123.81 45.47
C SER A 433 -35.75 122.93 44.21
N ARG A 434 -35.19 123.40 43.08
CA ARG A 434 -35.00 122.59 41.86
C ARG A 434 -33.90 121.53 42.01
N CYS A 435 -32.81 121.82 42.73
CA CYS A 435 -31.74 120.84 42.97
C CYS A 435 -32.16 119.68 43.89
N TYR A 436 -32.98 119.92 44.92
CA TYR A 436 -33.52 118.82 45.75
C TYR A 436 -34.49 117.91 44.97
N LEU A 437 -35.28 118.49 44.06
CA LEU A 437 -36.18 117.73 43.18
C LEU A 437 -35.39 116.87 42.16
N TRP A 438 -34.28 117.39 41.63
CA TRP A 438 -33.41 116.66 40.70
C TRP A 438 -32.61 115.53 41.38
N CYS A 439 -32.24 115.71 42.66
CA CYS A 439 -31.58 114.66 43.45
C CYS A 439 -32.53 113.51 43.82
N GLN A 440 -33.82 113.79 44.12
CA GLN A 440 -34.80 112.73 44.39
C GLN A 440 -35.21 111.92 43.15
N ILE A 441 -35.24 112.54 41.95
CA ILE A 441 -35.52 111.81 40.70
C ILE A 441 -34.38 110.84 40.34
N ASN A 442 -33.12 111.21 40.61
CA ASN A 442 -31.97 110.33 40.31
C ASN A 442 -31.86 109.13 41.25
N VAL A 443 -32.22 109.25 42.53
CA VAL A 443 -32.23 108.11 43.45
C VAL A 443 -33.29 107.06 43.06
N VAL A 444 -34.40 107.48 42.43
CA VAL A 444 -35.45 106.56 41.95
C VAL A 444 -35.11 105.90 40.60
N LEU A 445 -34.22 106.50 39.79
CA LEU A 445 -33.76 105.90 38.52
C LEU A 445 -32.65 104.86 38.73
N VAL A 446 -31.83 105.00 39.77
CA VAL A 446 -30.72 104.06 40.09
C VAL A 446 -31.21 102.78 40.80
N ALA A 447 -32.43 102.78 41.34
CA ALA A 447 -33.01 101.63 42.07
C ALA A 447 -34.03 100.81 41.24
N ARG A 448 -33.91 100.80 39.91
CA ARG A 448 -34.89 100.17 39.01
C ARG A 448 -34.33 99.01 38.21
#